data_AF-A0A961MDX9-F1
#
_entry.id   AF-A0A961MDX9-F1
#
_cell.length_a   1.000
_cell.length_b   1.000
_cell.length_c   1.000
_cell.angle_alpha   90.00
_cell.angle_beta   90.00
_cell.angle_gamma   90.00
#
_symmetry.space_group_name_H-M   'P 1'
#
loop_
_entity.id
_entity.type
_entity.pdbx_description
1 polymer ?
#
loop_
_entity_poly.entity_id
_entity_poly.type
_entity_poly.pdbx_seq_one_letter_code
_entity_poly.pdbx_strand_id
1 'polypeptide(L)'
;GLILGFVGVALIMGGRLEGGLDWTGIVFCILGAIALAIATLSVRGASSGGNVMMIVGLQMFVGSACLAVVAAFTETIEVTWSWQLIVAFLYTTFVPGLLATWVWFTLVNMIGAVKAATFHFLNPFFGVAVAWALLGEKMGAMDVIGVAIVAAGILAVQLSKQKPTQA
;
A
#
# COMPACT_ATOMS: atom_id res chain seq x y z
N GLY A 1 -19.05 -4.59 -0.55
CA GLY A 1 -17.75 -4.24 -1.14
C GLY A 1 -16.75 -3.79 -0.12
N LEU A 2 -16.71 -2.49 0.17
CA LEU A 2 -15.79 -1.86 1.15
C LEU A 2 -15.82 -2.52 2.54
N ILE A 3 -17.02 -2.76 3.09
CA ILE A 3 -17.19 -3.44 4.39
C ILE A 3 -16.61 -4.86 4.36
N LEU A 4 -16.92 -5.63 3.32
CA LEU A 4 -16.38 -6.99 3.17
C LEU A 4 -14.85 -7.00 3.05
N GLY A 5 -14.27 -6.05 2.30
CA GLY A 5 -12.82 -5.89 2.22
C GLY A 5 -12.20 -5.58 3.57
N PHE A 6 -12.80 -4.66 4.34
CA PHE A 6 -12.34 -4.32 5.69
C PHE A 6 -12.43 -5.53 6.64
N VAL A 7 -13.55 -6.24 6.64
CA VAL A 7 -13.75 -7.46 7.45
C VAL A 7 -12.73 -8.53 7.08
N GLY A 8 -12.49 -8.75 5.78
CA GLY A 8 -11.51 -9.72 5.33
C GLY A 8 -10.09 -9.39 5.79
N VAL A 9 -9.68 -8.12 5.70
CA VAL A 9 -8.37 -7.67 6.23
C VAL A 9 -8.31 -7.82 7.75
N ALA A 10 -9.36 -7.47 8.47
CA ALA A 10 -9.43 -7.62 9.92
C ALA A 10 -9.34 -9.09 10.36
N LEU A 11 -9.90 -10.03 9.59
CA LEU A 11 -9.77 -11.47 9.85
C LEU A 11 -8.35 -11.98 9.62
N ILE A 12 -7.69 -11.57 8.53
CA ILE A 12 -6.29 -11.94 8.26
C ILE A 12 -5.39 -11.39 9.37
N MET A 13 -5.53 -10.10 9.70
CA MET A 13 -4.68 -9.43 10.68
C MET A 13 -4.99 -9.86 12.11
N GLY A 14 -6.26 -10.09 12.44
CA GLY A 14 -6.68 -10.55 13.76
C GLY A 14 -6.10 -11.91 14.14
N GLY A 15 -5.91 -12.80 13.16
CA GLY A 15 -5.24 -14.09 13.37
C GLY A 15 -3.72 -13.97 13.59
N ARG A 16 -3.13 -12.79 13.34
CA ARG A 16 -1.68 -12.52 13.41
C ARG A 16 -1.29 -11.62 14.59
N LEU A 17 -2.27 -11.13 15.35
CA LEU A 17 -2.04 -10.32 16.55
C LEU A 17 -1.63 -11.22 17.73
N GLU A 18 -0.38 -11.65 17.73
CA GLU A 18 0.25 -12.30 18.89
C GLU A 18 1.08 -11.24 19.64
N GLY A 19 0.72 -10.93 20.91
CA GLY A 19 1.55 -10.07 21.77
C GLY A 19 0.93 -8.79 22.33
N GLY A 20 -0.38 -8.55 22.14
CA GLY A 20 -1.06 -7.36 22.68
C GLY A 20 -1.08 -6.17 21.71
N LEU A 21 -1.74 -5.09 22.11
CA LEU A 21 -2.04 -3.94 21.26
C LEU A 21 -1.26 -2.70 21.73
N ASP A 22 -0.33 -2.19 20.92
CA ASP A 22 0.27 -0.88 21.16
C ASP A 22 -0.64 0.23 20.63
N TRP A 23 -1.31 0.92 21.55
CA TRP A 23 -2.24 2.01 21.23
C TRP A 23 -1.53 3.18 20.55
N THR A 24 -0.26 3.44 20.87
CA THR A 24 0.50 4.53 20.24
C THR A 24 0.77 4.22 18.77
N GLY A 25 1.23 3.01 18.46
CA GLY A 25 1.40 2.53 17.10
C GLY A 25 0.11 2.61 16.27
N ILE A 26 -1.03 2.26 16.86
CA ILE A 26 -2.33 2.36 16.18
C ILE A 26 -2.68 3.80 15.83
N VAL A 27 -2.48 4.75 16.75
CA VAL A 27 -2.73 6.18 16.49
C VAL A 27 -1.86 6.64 15.32
N PHE A 28 -0.57 6.26 15.29
CA PHE A 28 0.30 6.57 14.16
C PHE A 28 -0.14 5.92 12.84
N CYS A 29 -0.63 4.68 12.85
CA CYS A 29 -1.21 4.06 11.66
C CYS A 29 -2.43 4.82 11.13
N ILE A 30 -3.32 5.27 12.02
CA ILE A 30 -4.51 6.06 11.63
C ILE A 30 -4.09 7.41 11.04
N LEU A 31 -3.17 8.13 11.70
CA LEU A 31 -2.65 9.40 11.19
C LEU A 31 -1.95 9.21 9.84
N GLY A 32 -1.16 8.15 9.68
CA GLY A 32 -0.52 7.78 8.42
C GLY A 32 -1.52 7.49 7.31
N ALA A 33 -2.60 6.77 7.60
CA ALA A 33 -3.67 6.50 6.63
C ALA A 33 -4.40 7.78 6.21
N ILE A 34 -4.67 8.70 7.13
CA ILE A 34 -5.26 10.02 6.83
C ILE A 34 -4.30 10.85 5.97
N ALA A 35 -3.02 10.91 6.33
CA ALA A 35 -2.00 11.63 5.58
C ALA A 35 -1.88 11.09 4.14
N LEU A 36 -1.89 9.76 3.97
CA LEU A 36 -1.88 9.11 2.66
C LEU A 36 -3.13 9.46 1.83
N ALA A 37 -4.31 9.48 2.47
CA ALA A 37 -5.55 9.87 1.80
C ALA A 37 -5.48 11.33 1.31
N ILE A 38 -5.02 12.26 2.17
CA ILE A 38 -4.83 13.66 1.80
C ILE A 38 -3.82 13.80 0.67
N ALA A 39 -2.66 13.14 0.76
CA ALA A 39 -1.63 13.17 -0.28
C ALA A 39 -2.18 12.67 -1.63
N THR A 40 -2.90 11.54 -1.63
CA THR A 40 -3.49 10.97 -2.85
C THR A 40 -4.50 11.92 -3.51
N LEU A 41 -5.34 12.58 -2.70
CA LEU A 41 -6.32 13.56 -3.21
C LEU A 41 -5.64 14.83 -3.74
N SER A 42 -4.61 15.33 -3.05
CA SER A 42 -3.84 16.51 -3.45
C SER A 42 -3.07 16.27 -4.77
N VAL A 43 -2.41 15.12 -4.90
CA VAL A 43 -1.70 14.74 -6.14
C VAL A 43 -2.67 14.61 -7.31
N ARG A 44 -3.87 14.06 -7.08
CA ARG A 44 -4.91 13.97 -8.11
C ARG A 44 -5.34 15.35 -8.61
N GLY A 45 -5.44 16.35 -7.74
CA GLY A 45 -5.75 17.73 -8.12
C GLY A 45 -4.62 18.41 -8.90
N ALA A 46 -3.36 18.22 -8.46
CA ALA A 46 -2.17 18.82 -9.05
C ALA A 46 -1.74 18.18 -10.39
N SER A 47 -2.09 16.92 -10.63
CA SER A 47 -1.68 16.16 -11.82
C SER A 47 -2.48 16.50 -13.09
N SER A 48 -3.39 17.47 -13.04
CA SER A 48 -4.29 17.82 -14.14
C SER A 48 -3.65 18.56 -15.32
N GLY A 49 -2.34 18.87 -15.27
CA GLY A 49 -1.68 19.57 -16.38
C GLY A 49 -0.14 19.52 -16.46
N GLY A 50 0.55 18.56 -15.80
CA GLY A 50 2.02 18.56 -15.72
C GLY A 50 2.70 17.18 -15.73
N ASN A 51 4.02 17.17 -15.61
CA ASN A 51 4.84 15.95 -15.50
C ASN A 51 4.63 15.29 -14.12
N VAL A 52 3.75 14.30 -14.06
CA VAL A 52 3.39 13.57 -12.82
C VAL A 52 4.61 12.98 -12.12
N MET A 53 5.61 12.49 -12.87
CA MET A 53 6.83 11.95 -12.26
C MET A 53 7.67 13.03 -11.56
N MET A 54 7.66 14.27 -12.07
CA MET A 54 8.31 15.39 -11.39
C MET A 54 7.59 15.73 -10.08
N ILE A 55 6.25 15.78 -10.10
CA ILE A 55 5.44 16.02 -8.89
C ILE A 55 5.73 14.93 -7.85
N VAL A 56 5.73 13.68 -8.27
CA VAL A 56 6.05 12.52 -7.42
C VAL A 56 7.47 12.59 -6.86
N GLY A 57 8.44 13.00 -7.67
CA GLY A 57 9.83 13.17 -7.22
C GLY A 57 9.96 14.28 -6.18
N LEU A 58 9.34 15.44 -6.42
CA LEU A 58 9.36 16.56 -5.48
C LEU A 58 8.65 16.23 -4.16
N GLN A 59 7.50 15.55 -4.19
CA GLN A 59 6.84 15.14 -2.93
C GLN A 59 7.72 14.16 -2.14
N MET A 60 8.42 13.23 -2.81
CA MET A 60 9.30 12.26 -2.14
C MET A 60 10.49 12.99 -1.51
N PHE A 61 11.05 13.99 -2.21
CA PHE A 61 12.14 14.81 -1.71
C PHE A 61 11.73 15.64 -0.49
N VAL A 62 10.59 16.33 -0.55
CA VAL A 62 10.05 17.09 0.59
C VAL A 62 9.75 16.16 1.77
N GLY A 63 9.11 15.00 1.51
CA GLY A 63 8.84 14.00 2.54
C GLY A 63 10.12 13.48 3.20
N SER A 64 11.16 13.19 2.40
CA SER A 64 12.47 12.79 2.91
C SER A 64 13.12 13.87 3.76
N ALA A 65 13.04 15.14 3.37
CA ALA A 65 13.60 16.25 4.13
C ALA A 65 12.87 16.42 5.48
N CYS A 66 11.53 16.35 5.50
CA CYS A 66 10.74 16.38 6.73
C CYS A 66 11.09 15.22 7.66
N LEU A 67 11.18 13.99 7.12
CA LEU A 67 11.56 12.82 7.90
C LEU A 67 12.99 12.91 8.42
N ALA A 68 13.94 13.45 7.65
CA ALA A 68 15.31 13.65 8.09
C ALA A 68 15.40 14.63 9.28
N VAL A 69 14.61 15.70 9.26
CA VAL A 69 14.52 16.62 10.41
C VAL A 69 13.98 15.90 11.64
N VAL A 70 12.89 15.15 11.51
CA VAL A 70 12.33 14.39 12.65
C VAL A 70 13.35 13.38 13.18
N ALA A 71 13.96 12.58 12.32
CA ALA A 71 14.96 11.58 12.68
C ALA A 71 16.15 12.21 13.44
N ALA A 72 16.60 13.39 13.04
CA ALA A 72 17.68 14.10 13.74
C ALA A 72 17.35 14.47 15.20
N PHE A 73 16.06 14.61 15.55
CA PHE A 73 15.62 14.89 16.93
C PHE A 73 15.19 13.64 17.71
N THR A 74 14.77 12.57 17.03
CA THR A 74 14.17 11.40 17.68
C THR A 74 15.05 10.16 17.68
N GLU A 75 16.02 10.05 16.78
CA GLU A 75 16.84 8.84 16.60
C GLU A 75 18.32 9.09 16.89
N THR A 76 19.01 8.07 17.38
CA THR A 76 20.48 8.07 17.44
C THR A 76 21.01 7.58 16.11
N ILE A 77 21.82 8.40 15.43
CA ILE A 77 22.33 8.08 14.09
C ILE A 77 23.49 7.10 14.20
N GLU A 78 23.17 5.81 14.24
CA GLU A 78 24.13 4.71 14.15
C GLU A 78 23.80 3.84 12.93
N VAL A 79 24.74 3.75 11.99
CA VAL A 79 24.56 2.97 10.76
C VAL A 79 25.47 1.75 10.78
N THR A 80 24.86 0.57 10.86
CA THR A 80 25.55 -0.72 10.73
C THR A 80 25.68 -1.09 9.25
N TRP A 81 26.77 -0.61 8.64
CA TRP A 81 27.04 -0.86 7.23
C TRP A 81 27.19 -2.35 6.93
N SER A 82 26.35 -2.85 6.02
CA SER A 82 26.38 -4.22 5.52
C SER A 82 25.94 -4.24 4.06
N TRP A 83 26.37 -5.25 3.31
CA TRP A 83 25.92 -5.39 1.91
C TRP A 83 24.41 -5.65 1.84
N GLN A 84 23.84 -6.32 2.85
CA GLN A 84 22.41 -6.56 2.99
C GLN A 84 21.64 -5.24 3.14
N LEU A 85 22.13 -4.30 3.96
CA LEU A 85 21.54 -2.96 4.09
C LEU A 85 21.54 -2.25 2.74
N ILE A 86 22.68 -2.26 2.05
CA ILE A 86 22.82 -1.58 0.75
C ILE A 86 21.85 -2.18 -0.27
N VAL A 87 21.79 -3.50 -0.39
CA VAL A 87 20.90 -4.17 -1.34
C VAL A 87 19.43 -3.97 -0.99
N ALA A 88 19.04 -4.08 0.29
CA ALA A 88 17.67 -3.82 0.72
C ALA A 88 17.25 -2.36 0.48
N PHE A 89 18.14 -1.41 0.75
CA PHE A 89 17.90 0.01 0.53
C PHE A 89 17.75 0.34 -0.97
N LEU A 90 18.65 -0.17 -1.82
CA LEU A 90 18.56 0.00 -3.26
C LEU A 90 17.30 -0.68 -3.82
N TYR A 91 17.02 -1.91 -3.40
CA TYR A 91 15.83 -2.63 -3.81
C TYR A 91 14.56 -1.84 -3.48
N THR A 92 14.39 -1.40 -2.23
CA THR A 92 13.19 -0.66 -1.80
C THR A 92 13.07 0.72 -2.46
N THR A 93 14.19 1.40 -2.68
CA THR A 93 14.21 2.71 -3.36
C THR A 93 13.79 2.59 -4.82
N PHE A 94 14.38 1.67 -5.57
CA PHE A 94 14.16 1.57 -7.02
C PHE A 94 12.93 0.75 -7.40
N VAL A 95 12.69 -0.38 -6.74
CA VAL A 95 11.64 -1.32 -7.18
C VAL A 95 10.24 -0.87 -6.74
N PRO A 96 9.87 -0.90 -5.44
CA PRO A 96 8.56 -0.39 -5.02
C PRO A 96 8.51 1.15 -5.03
N GLY A 97 9.61 1.87 -4.78
CA GLY A 97 9.61 3.33 -4.78
C GLY A 97 9.40 3.95 -6.16
N LEU A 98 10.31 3.65 -7.10
CA LEU A 98 10.30 4.28 -8.43
C LEU A 98 9.52 3.46 -9.47
N LEU A 99 9.90 2.19 -9.68
CA LEU A 99 9.34 1.37 -10.76
C LEU A 99 7.85 1.09 -10.55
N ALA A 100 7.42 0.70 -9.36
CA ALA A 100 6.01 0.43 -9.10
C ALA A 100 5.14 1.70 -9.25
N THR A 101 5.64 2.86 -8.81
CA THR A 101 4.95 4.14 -8.99
C THR A 101 4.81 4.50 -10.47
N TRP A 102 5.87 4.32 -11.25
CA TRP A 102 5.84 4.54 -12.70
C TRP A 102 4.88 3.58 -13.42
N VAL A 103 4.92 2.28 -13.08
CA VAL A 103 3.99 1.26 -13.59
C VAL A 103 2.55 1.64 -13.26
N TRP A 104 2.29 2.07 -12.03
CA TRP A 104 0.97 2.50 -11.58
C TRP A 104 0.42 3.66 -12.42
N PHE A 105 1.18 4.75 -12.56
CA PHE A 105 0.72 5.88 -13.36
C PHE A 105 0.58 5.55 -14.84
N THR A 106 1.46 4.70 -15.38
CA THR A 106 1.34 4.21 -16.75
C THR A 106 0.05 3.41 -16.94
N LEU A 107 -0.27 2.52 -16.00
CA LEU A 107 -1.53 1.76 -16.01
C LEU A 107 -2.75 2.68 -15.89
N VAL A 108 -2.71 3.66 -14.97
CA VAL A 108 -3.78 4.66 -14.81
C VAL A 108 -4.01 5.44 -16.12
N ASN A 109 -2.95 5.81 -16.83
CA ASN A 109 -3.05 6.50 -18.11
C ASN A 109 -3.61 5.60 -19.22
N MET A 110 -3.30 4.30 -19.21
CA MET A 110 -3.78 3.35 -20.22
C MET A 110 -5.25 2.97 -20.06
N ILE A 111 -5.69 2.64 -18.83
CA ILE A 111 -7.02 2.05 -18.59
C ILE A 111 -7.93 2.89 -17.67
N GLY A 112 -7.43 4.02 -17.18
CA GLY A 112 -8.13 4.91 -16.25
C GLY A 112 -8.02 4.47 -14.79
N ALA A 113 -8.06 5.44 -13.87
CA ALA A 113 -7.85 5.21 -12.43
C ALA A 113 -8.82 4.21 -11.79
N VAL A 114 -10.07 4.15 -12.27
CA VAL A 114 -11.08 3.23 -11.72
C VAL A 114 -10.75 1.77 -12.06
N LYS A 115 -10.31 1.49 -13.30
CA LYS A 115 -9.91 0.14 -13.72
C LYS A 115 -8.52 -0.23 -13.18
N ALA A 116 -7.60 0.73 -13.07
CA ALA A 116 -6.30 0.49 -12.44
C ALA A 116 -6.42 0.14 -10.95
N ALA A 117 -7.31 0.82 -10.21
CA ALA A 117 -7.55 0.56 -8.79
C ALA A 117 -8.04 -0.86 -8.49
N THR A 118 -8.53 -1.59 -9.49
CA THR A 118 -8.93 -2.99 -9.31
C THR A 118 -7.74 -3.91 -9.09
N PHE A 119 -6.53 -3.52 -9.51
CA PHE A 119 -5.32 -4.31 -9.29
C PHE A 119 -4.80 -4.23 -7.85
N HIS A 120 -5.04 -3.13 -7.14
CA HIS A 120 -4.67 -3.01 -5.71
C HIS A 120 -5.37 -4.04 -4.82
N PHE A 121 -6.51 -4.54 -5.29
CA PHE A 121 -7.24 -5.60 -4.64
C PHE A 121 -6.54 -6.97 -4.68
N LEU A 122 -5.50 -7.13 -5.51
CA LEU A 122 -4.62 -8.30 -5.46
C LEU A 122 -3.61 -8.22 -4.32
N ASN A 123 -3.41 -7.05 -3.69
CA ASN A 123 -2.41 -6.87 -2.62
C ASN A 123 -2.58 -7.87 -1.47
N PRO A 124 -3.79 -8.13 -0.92
CA PRO A 124 -3.95 -9.08 0.18
C PRO A 124 -3.60 -10.51 -0.22
N PHE A 125 -3.97 -10.92 -1.44
CA PHE A 125 -3.62 -12.24 -1.97
C PHE A 125 -2.10 -12.40 -2.11
N PHE A 126 -1.44 -11.46 -2.79
CA PHE A 126 0.02 -11.51 -2.95
C PHE A 126 0.75 -11.31 -1.62
N GLY A 127 0.20 -10.52 -0.70
CA GLY A 127 0.76 -10.33 0.64
C GLY A 127 0.86 -11.66 1.40
N VAL A 128 -0.24 -12.42 1.46
CA VAL A 128 -0.25 -13.75 2.10
C VAL A 128 0.63 -14.74 1.33
N ALA A 129 0.57 -14.75 0.00
CA ALA A 129 1.35 -15.69 -0.82
C ALA A 129 2.87 -15.46 -0.67
N VAL A 130 3.31 -14.21 -0.66
CA VAL A 130 4.72 -13.83 -0.46
C VAL A 130 5.16 -14.14 0.96
N ALA A 131 4.33 -13.88 1.97
CA ALA A 131 4.66 -14.20 3.35
C ALA A 131 4.80 -15.71 3.58
N TRP A 132 3.91 -16.51 2.99
CA TRP A 132 4.03 -17.97 3.01
C TRP A 132 5.30 -18.45 2.29
N ALA A 133 5.57 -17.93 1.08
CA ALA A 133 6.67 -18.41 0.24
C ALA A 133 8.07 -17.95 0.70
N LEU A 134 8.20 -16.72 1.21
CA LEU A 134 9.50 -16.10 1.52
C LEU A 134 9.77 -15.97 3.03
N LEU A 135 8.75 -15.72 3.85
CA LEU A 135 8.90 -15.58 5.31
C LEU A 135 8.70 -16.91 6.06
N GLY A 136 8.23 -17.96 5.35
CA GLY A 136 7.99 -19.27 5.94
C GLY A 136 6.78 -19.32 6.89
N GLU A 137 5.90 -18.32 6.82
CA GLU A 137 4.69 -18.28 7.64
C GLU A 137 3.73 -19.40 7.24
N LYS A 138 3.12 -20.06 8.23
CA LYS A 138 2.11 -21.09 7.95
C LYS A 138 0.84 -20.41 7.45
N MET A 139 0.39 -20.81 6.26
CA MET A 139 -0.90 -20.38 5.72
C MET A 139 -2.02 -21.07 6.50
N GLY A 140 -2.68 -20.32 7.38
CA GLY A 140 -3.76 -20.82 8.21
C GLY A 140 -5.11 -20.79 7.49
N ALA A 141 -6.10 -21.48 8.04
CA ALA A 141 -7.47 -21.46 7.52
C ALA A 141 -8.05 -20.03 7.48
N MET A 142 -7.67 -19.17 8.44
CA MET A 142 -8.10 -17.77 8.50
C MET A 142 -7.49 -16.90 7.39
N ASP A 143 -6.26 -17.19 6.95
CA ASP A 143 -5.66 -16.49 5.81
C ASP A 143 -6.45 -16.79 4.52
N VAL A 144 -6.80 -18.07 4.31
CA VAL A 144 -7.57 -18.51 3.14
C VAL A 144 -8.98 -17.91 3.13
N ILE A 145 -9.68 -17.96 4.28
CA ILE A 145 -11.01 -17.37 4.44
C ILE A 145 -10.95 -15.85 4.25
N GLY A 146 -9.96 -15.19 4.85
CA GLY A 146 -9.75 -13.76 4.71
C GLY A 146 -9.50 -13.34 3.27
N VAL A 147 -8.61 -14.04 2.55
CA VAL A 147 -8.35 -13.82 1.12
C VAL A 147 -9.63 -14.00 0.30
N ALA A 148 -10.42 -15.04 0.57
CA ALA A 148 -11.68 -15.29 -0.13
C ALA A 148 -12.72 -14.18 0.13
N ILE A 149 -12.84 -13.70 1.38
CA ILE A 149 -13.75 -12.60 1.75
C ILE A 149 -13.32 -11.30 1.09
N VAL A 150 -12.01 -11.00 1.08
CA VAL A 150 -11.49 -9.83 0.37
C VAL A 150 -11.82 -9.96 -1.11
N ALA A 151 -11.49 -11.08 -1.76
CA ALA A 151 -11.77 -11.33 -3.18
C ALA A 151 -13.27 -11.19 -3.52
N ALA A 152 -14.16 -11.70 -2.68
CA ALA A 152 -15.61 -11.55 -2.85
C ALA A 152 -16.06 -10.09 -2.67
N GLY A 153 -15.52 -9.37 -1.68
CA GLY A 153 -15.77 -7.95 -1.47
C GLY A 153 -15.35 -7.10 -2.67
N ILE A 154 -14.23 -7.45 -3.28
CA ILE A 154 -13.68 -6.83 -4.50
C ILE A 154 -14.61 -7.06 -5.68
N LEU A 155 -14.96 -8.32 -5.95
CA LEU A 155 -15.83 -8.71 -7.05
C LEU A 155 -17.19 -7.99 -6.96
N ALA A 156 -17.77 -7.89 -5.76
CA ALA A 156 -19.01 -7.17 -5.54
C ALA A 156 -18.90 -5.66 -5.90
N VAL A 157 -17.76 -5.01 -5.60
CA VAL A 157 -17.54 -3.60 -6.00
C VAL A 157 -17.43 -3.49 -7.52
N GLN A 158 -16.72 -4.40 -8.16
CA GLN A 158 -16.56 -4.39 -9.62
C GLN A 158 -17.90 -4.58 -10.33
N LEU A 159 -18.69 -5.56 -9.91
CA LEU A 159 -20.00 -5.85 -10.48
C LEU A 159 -20.98 -4.69 -10.30
N SER A 160 -20.97 -4.02 -9.15
CA SER A 160 -21.82 -2.84 -8.91
C SER A 160 -21.48 -1.61 -9.77
N LYS A 161 -20.25 -1.53 -10.29
CA LYS A 161 -19.75 -0.39 -11.06
C LYS A 161 -19.78 -0.63 -12.57
N GLN A 162 -20.04 -1.85 -13.01
CA GLN A 162 -20.38 -2.11 -14.41
C GLN A 162 -21.78 -1.53 -14.67
N LYS A 163 -21.85 -0.45 -15.46
CA LYS A 163 -23.15 0.02 -15.99
C LYS A 163 -23.82 -1.16 -16.71
N PRO A 164 -25.14 -1.36 -16.57
CA PRO A 164 -25.86 -2.31 -17.40
C PRO A 164 -25.57 -1.94 -18.86
N THR A 165 -25.06 -2.90 -19.63
CA THR A 165 -25.03 -2.75 -21.08
C THR A 165 -26.50 -2.65 -21.48
N GLN A 166 -26.93 -1.46 -21.93
CA GLN A 166 -28.25 -1.30 -22.51
C GLN A 166 -28.26 -2.12 -23.80
N ALA A 167 -28.99 -3.23 -23.76
CA ALA A 167 -29.36 -4.02 -24.92
C ALA A 167 -30.57 -3.35 -25.61
#